data_AF-A0A087XJC7-F1
#
_entry.id   AF-A0A087XJC7-F1
#
_cell.length_a   1.000
_cell.length_b   1.000
_cell.length_c   1.000
_cell.angle_alpha   90.00
_cell.angle_beta   90.00
_cell.angle_gamma   90.00
#
_symmetry.space_group_name_H-M   'P 1'
#
loop_
_entity.id
_entity.type
_entity.pdbx_description
1 polymer ?
#
loop_
_entity_poly.entity_id
_entity_poly.type
_entity_poly.pdbx_seq_one_letter_code
_entity_poly.pdbx_strand_id
1 'polypeptide(L)'
;LHKVICACVKSKVRSPSVCLDGCQERLRPITEIEASSPPPPPRGRRRRQVKVEYDEDDGASRVKAEHWEPPDWTKQLGFIREMRSGRDAPVDNMGAEKCYDTQAPAHVRRFQVLVSLMLSSQTKDQVTGAAMQRLRAHGCTAENIVATDDKKLGELIYPVGFWRNKVKFLKQTSAMLVTEFGGDIPNSVEGLVRLPGVGPKMAHLAMDIAWDQVSGIGVDTHVHRISNRLGWLKKPTKNPEDTRKALEEWLPRELWSEINWLLVGFGQQVCLPVSPLCSVCLNQYSCPSAHKCSPAKRPKPGSPRSPGPSRKFKVESEPEQESDGRSKSAANQKPPD
;
A
#
# COMPACT_ATOMS: atom_id res chain seq x y z
N LEU A 1 -0.60 54.75 33.73
CA LEU A 1 0.63 55.53 33.48
C LEU A 1 0.98 55.48 31.99
N HIS A 2 1.89 56.33 31.52
CA HIS A 2 2.33 56.46 30.12
C HIS A 2 2.86 55.13 29.53
N LYS A 3 2.65 54.80 28.23
CA LYS A 3 3.28 55.37 27.00
C LYS A 3 4.82 55.38 27.09
N VAL A 4 5.53 54.81 26.12
CA VAL A 4 6.08 55.47 24.90
C VAL A 4 6.55 54.33 23.94
N ILE A 5 6.03 54.19 22.69
CA ILE A 5 6.63 54.61 21.38
C ILE A 5 7.95 53.85 21.05
N CYS A 6 8.26 53.28 19.86
CA CYS A 6 7.59 52.95 18.58
C CYS A 6 8.38 51.76 17.93
N ALA A 7 8.34 51.30 16.66
CA ALA A 7 7.79 51.66 15.34
C ALA A 7 7.47 50.32 14.56
N CYS A 8 6.75 50.17 13.43
CA CYS A 8 6.56 50.85 12.12
C CYS A 8 7.59 50.46 11.01
N VAL A 9 7.20 50.11 9.75
CA VAL A 9 5.86 49.80 9.18
C VAL A 9 5.92 49.14 7.77
N LYS A 10 5.14 48.06 7.53
CA LYS A 10 4.45 47.64 6.25
C LYS A 10 5.34 47.47 4.97
N SER A 11 4.85 47.01 3.80
CA SER A 11 3.48 46.86 3.29
C SER A 11 3.22 45.63 2.39
N LYS A 12 1.95 45.47 1.98
CA LYS A 12 1.37 44.34 1.24
C LYS A 12 0.21 44.88 0.40
N VAL A 13 0.05 44.43 -0.84
CA VAL A 13 -0.95 44.96 -1.80
C VAL A 13 -1.86 43.84 -2.31
N ARG A 14 -3.10 44.20 -2.68
CA ARG A 14 -4.13 43.34 -3.30
C ARG A 14 -4.52 43.89 -4.68
N SER A 15 -5.14 43.04 -5.51
CA SER A 15 -6.00 43.37 -6.66
C SER A 15 -7.36 43.97 -6.18
N PRO A 16 -8.36 44.38 -7.03
CA PRO A 16 -8.57 44.02 -8.45
C PRO A 16 -9.28 45.04 -9.42
N SER A 17 -9.46 44.60 -10.69
CA SER A 17 -10.67 44.65 -11.56
C SER A 17 -11.22 45.91 -12.31
N VAL A 18 -11.42 45.68 -13.64
CA VAL A 18 -12.40 46.19 -14.66
C VAL A 18 -12.38 47.61 -15.26
N CYS A 19 -12.86 47.64 -16.53
CA CYS A 19 -13.37 48.75 -17.36
C CYS A 19 -12.34 49.71 -18.00
N LEU A 20 -12.61 50.35 -19.14
CA LEU A 20 -13.31 50.00 -20.40
C LEU A 20 -13.24 51.27 -21.28
N ASP A 21 -12.62 51.23 -22.45
CA ASP A 21 -13.02 52.00 -23.64
C ASP A 21 -12.06 51.70 -24.81
N GLY A 22 -12.47 52.02 -26.03
CA GLY A 22 -11.71 51.72 -27.25
C GLY A 22 -11.55 52.90 -28.20
N CYS A 23 -10.55 52.83 -29.07
CA CYS A 23 -10.46 53.67 -30.25
C CYS A 23 -9.94 52.87 -31.45
N GLN A 24 -10.22 53.35 -32.65
CA GLN A 24 -9.90 52.67 -33.90
C GLN A 24 -8.54 53.14 -34.44
N GLU A 25 -7.78 52.25 -35.07
CA GLU A 25 -7.02 52.64 -36.25
C GLU A 25 -6.93 51.47 -37.25
N ARG A 26 -6.78 51.77 -38.55
CA ARG A 26 -6.94 50.79 -39.63
C ARG A 26 -5.80 50.88 -40.64
N LEU A 27 -5.04 49.79 -40.75
CA LEU A 27 -4.38 49.25 -41.95
C LEU A 27 -3.81 50.23 -43.01
N ARG A 28 -2.51 50.08 -43.29
CA ARG A 28 -2.03 49.78 -44.66
C ARG A 28 -0.66 49.05 -44.66
N PRO A 29 -0.28 48.36 -45.75
CA PRO A 29 0.55 47.17 -45.67
C PRO A 29 2.02 47.38 -46.04
N ILE A 30 2.85 46.38 -45.73
CA ILE A 30 4.18 46.16 -46.33
C ILE A 30 4.22 44.73 -46.89
N THR A 31 5.00 44.59 -47.96
CA THR A 31 5.08 43.45 -48.90
C THR A 31 5.73 42.18 -48.35
N GLU A 32 5.41 41.09 -49.04
CA GLU A 32 6.20 39.88 -49.30
C GLU A 32 7.60 39.78 -48.65
N ILE A 33 7.81 38.72 -47.85
CA ILE A 33 9.14 38.15 -47.54
C ILE A 33 9.02 36.62 -47.69
N GLU A 34 10.10 36.00 -48.19
CA GLU A 34 10.15 34.63 -48.68
C GLU A 34 10.07 33.54 -47.59
N ALA A 35 9.69 32.32 -48.01
CA ALA A 35 9.62 31.16 -47.13
C ALA A 35 11.02 30.67 -46.71
N SER A 36 11.36 30.85 -45.43
CA SER A 36 12.51 30.20 -44.80
C SER A 36 12.04 29.02 -43.93
N SER A 37 12.70 27.87 -44.08
CA SER A 37 12.33 26.64 -43.36
C SER A 37 12.67 26.74 -41.86
N PRO A 38 11.84 26.17 -40.96
CA PRO A 38 12.11 26.20 -39.53
C PRO A 38 13.39 25.43 -39.18
N PRO A 39 14.20 25.92 -38.22
CA PRO A 39 15.46 25.26 -37.85
C PRO A 39 15.22 23.88 -37.21
N PRO A 40 16.16 22.93 -37.38
CA PRO A 40 16.02 21.58 -36.83
C PRO A 40 15.98 21.59 -35.29
N PRO A 41 15.27 20.64 -34.65
CA PRO A 41 15.10 20.61 -33.21
C PRO A 41 16.45 20.48 -32.48
N PRO A 42 16.58 21.07 -31.27
CA PRO A 42 17.84 21.10 -30.54
C PRO A 42 18.32 19.66 -30.23
N ARG A 43 19.59 19.38 -30.58
CA ARG A 43 20.20 18.06 -30.44
C ARG A 43 20.01 17.53 -29.03
N GLY A 44 19.32 16.40 -28.90
CA GLY A 44 18.87 15.88 -27.62
C GLY A 44 20.02 15.72 -26.63
N ARG A 45 19.85 16.25 -25.41
CA ARG A 45 20.70 15.89 -24.26
C ARG A 45 20.68 14.37 -24.14
N ARG A 46 21.81 13.70 -24.41
CA ARG A 46 21.98 12.27 -24.11
C ARG A 46 21.52 12.05 -22.66
N ARG A 47 20.43 11.29 -22.47
CA ARG A 47 20.16 10.66 -21.17
C ARG A 47 21.45 9.94 -20.81
N ARG A 48 22.07 10.27 -19.67
CA ARG A 48 23.04 9.35 -19.07
C ARG A 48 22.26 8.07 -18.79
N GLN A 49 22.54 7.03 -19.57
CA GLN A 49 22.19 5.69 -19.15
C GLN A 49 22.95 5.48 -17.84
N VAL A 50 22.22 5.38 -16.73
CA VAL A 50 22.78 4.81 -15.51
C VAL A 50 22.93 3.33 -15.83
N LYS A 51 24.13 2.95 -16.28
CA LYS A 51 24.49 1.56 -16.51
C LYS A 51 24.53 0.93 -15.12
N VAL A 52 23.46 0.23 -14.74
CA VAL A 52 23.49 -0.67 -13.58
C VAL A 52 24.22 -1.92 -14.08
N GLU A 53 25.55 -1.88 -13.95
CA GLU A 53 26.34 -3.09 -14.00
C GLU A 53 25.99 -3.93 -12.77
N TYR A 54 25.68 -5.20 -13.01
CA TYR A 54 25.75 -6.20 -11.97
C TYR A 54 27.23 -6.60 -11.91
N ASP A 55 27.84 -6.52 -10.73
CA ASP A 55 29.23 -6.93 -10.56
C ASP A 55 29.38 -8.41 -10.95
N GLU A 56 30.17 -8.67 -12.00
CA GLU A 56 30.69 -10.02 -12.26
C GLU A 56 31.74 -10.35 -11.18
N ASP A 57 31.84 -11.61 -10.78
CA ASP A 57 32.58 -12.07 -9.59
C ASP A 57 34.11 -12.04 -9.81
N ASP A 58 34.69 -10.84 -9.85
CA ASP A 58 36.14 -10.65 -9.97
C ASP A 58 36.84 -10.84 -8.60
N GLY A 59 37.99 -11.50 -8.64
CA GLY A 59 38.61 -12.25 -7.54
C GLY A 59 39.28 -11.43 -6.43
N ALA A 60 38.67 -10.32 -6.00
CA ALA A 60 39.17 -9.51 -4.89
C ALA A 60 38.94 -10.22 -3.55
N SER A 61 40.01 -10.43 -2.78
CA SER A 61 39.98 -11.14 -1.50
C SER A 61 39.18 -10.39 -0.42
N ARG A 62 37.86 -10.62 -0.39
CA ARG A 62 36.93 -10.09 0.62
C ARG A 62 37.46 -10.42 2.02
N VAL A 63 37.80 -9.39 2.79
CA VAL A 63 37.88 -9.48 4.25
C VAL A 63 36.53 -10.05 4.71
N LYS A 64 36.54 -11.23 5.32
CA LYS A 64 35.31 -11.91 5.75
C LYS A 64 34.67 -11.09 6.87
N ALA A 65 33.74 -10.21 6.51
CA ALA A 65 32.80 -9.65 7.46
C ALA A 65 32.10 -10.82 8.15
N GLU A 66 32.21 -10.89 9.47
CA GLU A 66 31.70 -12.02 10.24
C GLU A 66 30.19 -12.15 10.01
N HIS A 67 29.79 -13.27 9.43
CA HIS A 67 28.39 -13.55 9.11
C HIS A 67 27.63 -13.82 10.41
N TRP A 68 27.16 -12.74 11.03
CA TRP A 68 26.34 -12.81 12.22
C TRP A 68 24.98 -13.43 11.90
N GLU A 69 24.62 -14.46 12.64
CA GLU A 69 23.28 -15.02 12.71
C GLU A 69 22.77 -15.01 14.17
N PRO A 70 21.45 -15.04 14.42
CA PRO A 70 20.91 -15.10 15.77
C PRO A 70 21.12 -16.49 16.39
N PRO A 71 21.45 -16.62 17.69
CA PRO A 71 21.54 -17.92 18.34
C PRO A 71 20.20 -18.67 18.29
N ASP A 72 20.26 -20.00 18.16
CA ASP A 72 19.11 -20.91 18.03
C ASP A 72 18.15 -20.63 16.83
N TRP A 73 18.44 -19.72 15.89
CA TRP A 73 17.45 -19.30 14.87
C TRP A 73 16.87 -20.47 14.06
N THR A 74 17.68 -21.43 13.63
CA THR A 74 17.27 -22.62 12.87
C THR A 74 16.29 -23.49 13.66
N LYS A 75 16.57 -23.67 14.95
CA LYS A 75 15.71 -24.41 15.89
C LYS A 75 14.41 -23.66 16.16
N GLN A 76 14.50 -22.34 16.31
CA GLN A 76 13.32 -21.49 16.49
C GLN A 76 12.41 -21.51 15.26
N LEU A 77 12.97 -21.46 14.05
CA LEU A 77 12.26 -21.61 12.78
C LEU A 77 11.65 -23.01 12.64
N GLY A 78 12.40 -24.06 12.95
CA GLY A 78 11.90 -25.45 12.97
C GLY A 78 10.67 -25.62 13.85
N PHE A 79 10.71 -25.11 15.08
CA PHE A 79 9.55 -25.09 15.98
C PHE A 79 8.37 -24.26 15.45
N ILE A 80 8.61 -23.17 14.70
CA ILE A 80 7.52 -22.42 14.06
C ILE A 80 6.90 -23.22 12.91
N ARG A 81 7.72 -23.89 12.08
CA ARG A 81 7.23 -24.81 11.04
C ARG A 81 6.42 -25.97 11.63
N GLU A 82 6.86 -26.55 12.73
CA GLU A 82 6.14 -27.61 13.46
C GLU A 82 4.75 -27.12 13.92
N MET A 83 4.69 -25.99 14.64
CA MET A 83 3.44 -25.33 15.08
C MET A 83 2.55 -24.83 13.92
N ARG A 84 3.04 -24.83 12.67
CA ARG A 84 2.33 -24.33 11.48
C ARG A 84 2.17 -25.39 10.39
N SER A 85 2.57 -26.63 10.66
CA SER A 85 2.50 -27.78 9.76
C SER A 85 1.10 -28.01 9.19
N GLY A 86 0.06 -27.76 9.98
CA GLY A 86 -1.35 -27.91 9.58
C GLY A 86 -1.91 -26.86 8.61
N ARG A 87 -1.19 -25.76 8.29
CA ARG A 87 -1.63 -24.70 7.35
C ARG A 87 -3.07 -24.20 7.63
N ASP A 88 -3.42 -24.04 8.90
CA ASP A 88 -4.78 -23.79 9.41
C ASP A 88 -5.06 -22.32 9.76
N ALA A 89 -4.15 -21.39 9.44
CA ALA A 89 -4.32 -19.97 9.73
C ALA A 89 -5.18 -19.28 8.66
N PRO A 90 -5.81 -18.13 9.00
CA PRO A 90 -6.49 -17.28 8.03
C PRO A 90 -5.67 -16.97 6.77
N VAL A 91 -4.36 -16.71 6.92
CA VAL A 91 -3.47 -16.39 5.78
C VAL A 91 -3.29 -17.56 4.81
N ASP A 92 -3.30 -18.81 5.29
CA ASP A 92 -3.08 -19.99 4.44
C ASP A 92 -4.21 -20.20 3.42
N ASN A 93 -5.41 -19.72 3.74
CA ASN A 93 -6.65 -19.93 2.99
C ASN A 93 -7.21 -18.64 2.35
N MET A 94 -6.90 -17.46 2.91
CA MET A 94 -7.46 -16.15 2.52
C MET A 94 -6.39 -15.06 2.39
N GLY A 95 -5.10 -15.43 2.42
CA GLY A 95 -4.00 -14.53 2.07
C GLY A 95 -3.93 -14.22 0.57
N ALA A 96 -3.04 -13.30 0.18
CA ALA A 96 -2.92 -12.84 -1.20
C ALA A 96 -2.61 -13.99 -2.19
N GLU A 97 -1.82 -14.97 -1.77
CA GLU A 97 -1.52 -16.22 -2.50
C GLU A 97 -2.76 -17.03 -2.92
N LYS A 98 -3.91 -16.84 -2.27
CA LYS A 98 -5.17 -17.58 -2.54
C LYS A 98 -6.29 -16.69 -3.09
N CYS A 99 -6.02 -15.40 -3.30
CA CYS A 99 -7.05 -14.41 -3.60
C CYS A 99 -7.23 -14.07 -5.10
N TYR A 100 -6.54 -14.78 -5.99
CA TYR A 100 -6.70 -14.68 -7.45
C TYR A 100 -7.43 -15.92 -8.02
N ASP A 101 -7.96 -15.79 -9.24
CA ASP A 101 -8.49 -16.90 -10.04
C ASP A 101 -7.35 -17.61 -10.79
N THR A 102 -7.16 -18.91 -10.55
CA THR A 102 -6.09 -19.70 -11.17
C THR A 102 -6.30 -19.94 -12.67
N GLN A 103 -7.53 -19.84 -13.18
CA GLN A 103 -7.87 -20.04 -14.59
C GLN A 103 -7.81 -18.75 -15.41
N ALA A 104 -7.72 -17.59 -14.75
CA ALA A 104 -7.64 -16.31 -15.43
C ALA A 104 -6.26 -16.09 -16.12
N PRO A 105 -6.19 -15.28 -17.19
CA PRO A 105 -4.94 -14.92 -17.85
C PRO A 105 -3.88 -14.34 -16.88
N ALA A 106 -2.60 -14.51 -17.22
CA ALA A 106 -1.50 -14.18 -16.31
C ALA A 106 -1.52 -12.71 -15.80
N HIS A 107 -1.84 -11.73 -16.65
CA HIS A 107 -1.97 -10.32 -16.25
C HIS A 107 -3.17 -10.11 -15.30
N VAL A 108 -4.31 -10.76 -15.55
CA VAL A 108 -5.49 -10.71 -14.66
C VAL A 108 -5.16 -11.32 -13.30
N ARG A 109 -4.46 -12.46 -13.27
CA ARG A 109 -3.95 -13.07 -12.02
C ARG A 109 -3.07 -12.11 -11.24
N ARG A 110 -2.08 -11.50 -11.92
CA ARG A 110 -1.15 -10.53 -11.32
C ARG A 110 -1.87 -9.31 -10.76
N PHE A 111 -2.80 -8.74 -11.52
CA PHE A 111 -3.66 -7.66 -11.07
C PHE A 111 -4.47 -8.05 -9.82
N GLN A 112 -5.07 -9.25 -9.78
CA GLN A 112 -5.82 -9.73 -8.62
C GLN A 112 -4.95 -9.93 -7.37
N VAL A 113 -3.70 -10.39 -7.51
CA VAL A 113 -2.73 -10.42 -6.41
C VAL A 113 -2.46 -9.01 -5.87
N LEU A 114 -2.20 -8.03 -6.75
CA LEU A 114 -1.97 -6.64 -6.38
C LEU A 114 -3.19 -6.02 -5.66
N VAL A 115 -4.39 -6.19 -6.22
CA VAL A 115 -5.64 -5.72 -5.59
C VAL A 115 -5.83 -6.36 -4.21
N SER A 116 -5.57 -7.66 -4.06
CA SER A 116 -5.63 -8.33 -2.75
C SER A 116 -4.64 -7.75 -1.74
N LEU A 117 -3.40 -7.45 -2.17
CA LEU A 117 -2.39 -6.81 -1.32
C LEU A 117 -2.81 -5.40 -0.91
N MET A 118 -3.32 -4.57 -1.83
CA MET A 118 -3.86 -3.24 -1.53
C MET A 118 -5.04 -3.30 -0.54
N LEU A 119 -5.97 -4.26 -0.72
CA LEU A 119 -7.10 -4.47 0.19
C LEU A 119 -6.67 -5.00 1.56
N SER A 120 -5.61 -5.83 1.66
CA SER A 120 -5.11 -6.40 2.92
C SER A 120 -4.66 -5.37 3.96
N SER A 121 -4.22 -4.18 3.52
CA SER A 121 -3.66 -3.16 4.42
C SER A 121 -4.63 -2.81 5.56
N GLN A 122 -4.19 -3.03 6.81
CA GLN A 122 -4.98 -2.80 8.03
C GLN A 122 -6.36 -3.50 8.01
N THR A 123 -6.48 -4.64 7.33
CA THR A 123 -7.71 -5.42 7.18
C THR A 123 -7.42 -6.89 7.50
N LYS A 124 -8.44 -7.63 7.96
CA LYS A 124 -8.29 -9.07 8.25
C LYS A 124 -8.47 -9.88 6.97
N ASP A 125 -7.71 -10.95 6.82
CA ASP A 125 -7.73 -11.85 5.66
C ASP A 125 -9.15 -12.33 5.31
N GLN A 126 -10.01 -12.66 6.29
CA GLN A 126 -11.41 -13.02 6.02
C GLN A 126 -12.20 -11.93 5.28
N VAL A 127 -11.96 -10.67 5.63
CA VAL A 127 -12.65 -9.51 5.03
C VAL A 127 -12.05 -9.19 3.66
N THR A 128 -10.73 -9.33 3.51
CA THR A 128 -10.04 -9.20 2.23
C THR A 128 -10.46 -10.28 1.24
N GLY A 129 -10.47 -11.55 1.63
CA GLY A 129 -10.90 -12.68 0.81
C GLY A 129 -12.36 -12.57 0.37
N ALA A 130 -13.28 -12.19 1.27
CA ALA A 130 -14.69 -11.96 0.93
C ALA A 130 -14.89 -10.77 -0.03
N ALA A 131 -14.06 -9.71 0.08
CA ALA A 131 -14.06 -8.61 -0.88
C ALA A 131 -13.50 -9.06 -2.25
N MET A 132 -12.40 -9.82 -2.27
CA MET A 132 -11.81 -10.36 -3.49
C MET A 132 -12.77 -11.32 -4.22
N GLN A 133 -13.50 -12.17 -3.50
CA GLN A 133 -14.54 -13.03 -4.10
C GLN A 133 -15.59 -12.21 -4.86
N ARG A 134 -16.10 -11.13 -4.26
CA ARG A 134 -17.09 -10.24 -4.93
C ARG A 134 -16.49 -9.46 -6.09
N LEU A 135 -15.26 -8.97 -5.97
CA LEU A 135 -14.56 -8.31 -7.07
C LEU A 135 -14.32 -9.26 -8.25
N ARG A 136 -13.92 -10.51 -8.00
CA ARG A 136 -13.76 -11.51 -9.07
C ARG A 136 -15.09 -11.86 -9.74
N ALA A 137 -16.16 -12.02 -8.97
CA ALA A 137 -17.51 -12.24 -9.50
C ALA A 137 -18.05 -11.04 -10.32
N HIS A 138 -17.58 -9.82 -10.04
CA HIS A 138 -17.85 -8.61 -10.80
C HIS A 138 -16.90 -8.41 -12.01
N GLY A 139 -15.88 -9.25 -12.16
CA GLY A 139 -14.83 -9.13 -13.18
C GLY A 139 -13.64 -8.29 -12.69
N CYS A 140 -12.67 -8.89 -12.00
CA CYS A 140 -11.53 -8.16 -11.46
C CYS A 140 -10.38 -8.07 -12.48
N THR A 141 -10.47 -7.08 -13.39
CA THR A 141 -9.41 -6.61 -14.31
C THR A 141 -9.19 -5.10 -14.14
N ALA A 142 -8.08 -4.55 -14.64
CA ALA A 142 -7.79 -3.12 -14.50
C ALA A 142 -8.85 -2.25 -15.20
N GLU A 143 -9.25 -2.64 -16.41
CA GLU A 143 -10.22 -1.94 -17.26
C GLU A 143 -11.59 -1.88 -16.59
N ASN A 144 -12.07 -3.00 -16.03
CA ASN A 144 -13.36 -3.04 -15.37
C ASN A 144 -13.36 -2.31 -14.01
N ILE A 145 -12.23 -2.27 -13.30
CA ILE A 145 -12.08 -1.45 -12.08
C ILE A 145 -12.03 0.05 -12.42
N VAL A 146 -11.49 0.44 -13.58
CA VAL A 146 -11.61 1.81 -14.09
C VAL A 146 -13.07 2.15 -14.45
N ALA A 147 -13.78 1.24 -15.13
CA ALA A 147 -15.16 1.45 -15.58
C ALA A 147 -16.21 1.43 -14.45
N THR A 148 -16.07 0.56 -13.46
CA THR A 148 -17.03 0.40 -12.33
C THR A 148 -17.08 1.65 -11.47
N ASP A 149 -18.26 2.22 -11.19
CA ASP A 149 -18.38 3.47 -10.43
C ASP A 149 -17.87 3.37 -8.97
N ASP A 150 -17.43 4.49 -8.40
CA ASP A 150 -16.81 4.56 -7.08
C ASP A 150 -17.74 4.10 -5.94
N LYS A 151 -19.06 4.28 -6.08
CA LYS A 151 -20.04 3.80 -5.10
C LYS A 151 -20.11 2.27 -5.17
N LYS A 152 -20.26 1.70 -6.37
CA LYS A 152 -20.32 0.25 -6.57
C LYS A 152 -19.04 -0.46 -6.20
N LEU A 153 -17.88 0.11 -6.54
CA LEU A 153 -16.58 -0.40 -6.11
C LEU A 153 -16.46 -0.35 -4.57
N GLY A 154 -17.00 0.70 -3.93
CA GLY A 154 -17.15 0.80 -2.48
C GLY A 154 -18.01 -0.31 -1.87
N GLU A 155 -19.20 -0.56 -2.41
CA GLU A 155 -20.09 -1.67 -2.02
C GLU A 155 -19.37 -3.03 -2.15
N LEU A 156 -18.69 -3.27 -3.27
CA LEU A 156 -17.99 -4.52 -3.55
C LEU A 156 -16.86 -4.79 -2.53
N ILE A 157 -16.18 -3.77 -2.01
CA ILE A 157 -15.09 -3.95 -1.04
C ILE A 157 -15.50 -3.72 0.43
N TYR A 158 -16.70 -3.26 0.73
CA TYR A 158 -17.16 -3.10 2.13
C TYR A 158 -17.24 -4.47 2.85
N PRO A 159 -16.80 -4.63 4.12
CA PRO A 159 -16.32 -3.64 5.08
C PRO A 159 -14.78 -3.61 5.23
N VAL A 160 -14.01 -3.65 4.12
CA VAL A 160 -12.54 -3.49 4.16
C VAL A 160 -12.15 -2.19 4.88
N GLY A 161 -11.09 -2.26 5.70
CA GLY A 161 -10.58 -1.11 6.44
C GLY A 161 -10.15 0.02 5.50
N PHE A 162 -10.58 1.25 5.78
CA PHE A 162 -10.32 2.45 4.96
C PHE A 162 -10.82 2.36 3.50
N TRP A 163 -11.91 1.61 3.23
CA TRP A 163 -12.40 1.36 1.88
C TRP A 163 -12.52 2.60 0.99
N ARG A 164 -13.02 3.74 1.49
CA ARG A 164 -13.16 4.99 0.71
C ARG A 164 -11.85 5.50 0.08
N ASN A 165 -10.71 5.29 0.76
CA ASN A 165 -9.40 5.64 0.21
C ASN A 165 -8.87 4.53 -0.71
N LYS A 166 -9.20 3.27 -0.44
CA LYS A 166 -8.85 2.14 -1.31
C LYS A 166 -9.58 2.17 -2.65
N VAL A 167 -10.85 2.63 -2.72
CA VAL A 167 -11.54 2.92 -3.99
C VAL A 167 -10.70 3.86 -4.86
N LYS A 168 -10.28 5.00 -4.29
CA LYS A 168 -9.43 6.00 -4.98
C LYS A 168 -8.10 5.41 -5.45
N PHE A 169 -7.39 4.69 -4.58
CA PHE A 169 -6.12 4.06 -4.93
C PHE A 169 -6.25 2.95 -5.98
N LEU A 170 -7.29 2.11 -5.91
CA LEU A 170 -7.59 1.09 -6.91
C LEU A 170 -7.92 1.71 -8.27
N LYS A 171 -8.74 2.77 -8.29
CA LYS A 171 -9.06 3.55 -9.49
C LYS A 171 -7.81 4.15 -10.14
N GLN A 172 -7.02 4.89 -9.36
CA GLN A 172 -5.80 5.55 -9.85
C GLN A 172 -4.73 4.55 -10.31
N THR A 173 -4.55 3.45 -9.57
CA THR A 173 -3.64 2.36 -9.96
C THR A 173 -4.11 1.71 -11.25
N SER A 174 -5.36 1.27 -11.33
CA SER A 174 -5.89 0.57 -12.51
C SER A 174 -5.86 1.43 -13.77
N ALA A 175 -6.16 2.74 -13.64
CA ALA A 175 -6.00 3.69 -14.73
C ALA A 175 -4.53 3.79 -15.20
N MET A 176 -3.59 3.92 -14.27
CA MET A 176 -2.15 3.94 -14.56
C MET A 176 -1.67 2.65 -15.23
N LEU A 177 -2.17 1.47 -14.81
CA LEU A 177 -1.83 0.20 -15.45
C LEU A 177 -2.31 0.13 -16.90
N VAL A 178 -3.55 0.56 -17.17
CA VAL A 178 -4.10 0.62 -18.54
C VAL A 178 -3.33 1.62 -19.42
N THR A 179 -2.91 2.77 -18.89
CA THR A 179 -2.25 3.82 -19.70
C THR A 179 -0.73 3.72 -19.83
N GLU A 180 -0.01 3.25 -18.79
CA GLU A 180 1.46 3.19 -18.76
C GLU A 180 2.03 1.77 -18.87
N PHE A 181 1.26 0.73 -18.51
CA PHE A 181 1.76 -0.65 -18.37
C PHE A 181 0.97 -1.69 -19.19
N GLY A 182 0.10 -1.26 -20.10
CA GLY A 182 -0.62 -2.15 -21.03
C GLY A 182 -1.62 -3.10 -20.37
N GLY A 183 -2.16 -2.74 -19.19
CA GLY A 183 -3.14 -3.54 -18.43
C GLY A 183 -2.55 -4.56 -17.46
N ASP A 184 -1.22 -4.74 -17.45
CA ASP A 184 -0.52 -5.60 -16.47
C ASP A 184 0.13 -4.78 -15.35
N ILE A 185 0.57 -5.44 -14.28
CA ILE A 185 1.33 -4.79 -13.20
C ILE A 185 2.81 -4.64 -13.60
N PRO A 186 3.58 -3.73 -12.98
CA PRO A 186 5.03 -3.67 -13.18
C PRO A 186 5.74 -4.93 -12.67
N ASN A 187 6.83 -5.32 -13.35
CA ASN A 187 7.72 -6.44 -13.00
C ASN A 187 9.01 -5.99 -12.28
N SER A 188 8.90 -4.95 -11.45
CA SER A 188 10.01 -4.42 -10.64
C SER A 188 9.48 -3.79 -9.35
N VAL A 189 10.27 -3.82 -8.28
CA VAL A 189 9.91 -3.21 -6.99
C VAL A 189 9.71 -1.71 -7.15
N GLU A 190 10.58 -1.06 -7.92
CA GLU A 190 10.57 0.37 -8.23
C GLU A 190 9.30 0.74 -9.04
N GLY A 191 8.93 -0.10 -10.01
CA GLY A 191 7.70 0.06 -10.77
C GLY A 191 6.45 -0.08 -9.89
N LEU A 192 6.42 -1.10 -9.02
CA LEU A 192 5.30 -1.35 -8.11
C LEU A 192 5.14 -0.25 -7.05
N VAL A 193 6.23 0.27 -6.48
CA VAL A 193 6.20 1.36 -5.49
C VAL A 193 5.79 2.72 -6.10
N ARG A 194 5.83 2.90 -7.42
CA ARG A 194 5.22 4.05 -8.10
C ARG A 194 3.68 4.05 -8.06
N LEU A 195 3.04 2.90 -7.82
CA LEU A 195 1.59 2.77 -7.90
C LEU A 195 0.89 3.38 -6.66
N PRO A 196 -0.19 4.17 -6.82
CA PRO A 196 -0.89 4.81 -5.71
C PRO A 196 -1.34 3.85 -4.60
N GLY A 197 -0.75 4.00 -3.41
CA GLY A 197 -1.07 3.19 -2.22
C GLY A 197 -0.26 1.90 -2.07
N VAL A 198 0.68 1.60 -2.97
CA VAL A 198 1.57 0.42 -2.90
C VAL A 198 2.88 0.79 -2.20
N GLY A 199 3.16 0.15 -1.06
CA GLY A 199 4.42 0.32 -0.32
C GLY A 199 5.41 -0.82 -0.55
N PRO A 200 6.68 -0.71 -0.09
CA PRO A 200 7.72 -1.71 -0.38
C PRO A 200 7.37 -3.14 0.03
N LYS A 201 6.72 -3.36 1.19
CA LYS A 201 6.13 -4.68 1.55
C LYS A 201 5.27 -5.25 0.42
N MET A 202 4.34 -4.45 -0.10
CA MET A 202 3.40 -4.90 -1.14
C MET A 202 4.14 -5.17 -2.45
N ALA A 203 5.12 -4.34 -2.80
CA ALA A 203 5.94 -4.56 -3.99
C ALA A 203 6.73 -5.87 -3.90
N HIS A 204 7.42 -6.13 -2.79
CA HIS A 204 8.15 -7.39 -2.59
C HIS A 204 7.22 -8.61 -2.65
N LEU A 205 6.05 -8.58 -1.97
CA LEU A 205 5.07 -9.67 -2.04
C LEU A 205 4.41 -9.81 -3.42
N ALA A 206 4.27 -8.74 -4.20
CA ALA A 206 3.77 -8.82 -5.57
C ALA A 206 4.82 -9.41 -6.52
N MET A 207 6.10 -9.10 -6.35
CA MET A 207 7.18 -9.78 -7.09
C MET A 207 7.22 -11.28 -6.76
N ASP A 208 7.12 -11.64 -5.48
CA ASP A 208 7.12 -13.02 -5.00
C ASP A 208 5.89 -13.79 -5.54
N ILE A 209 4.68 -13.36 -5.20
CA ILE A 209 3.43 -14.10 -5.46
C ILE A 209 2.97 -13.99 -6.93
N ALA A 210 3.26 -12.88 -7.60
CA ALA A 210 2.69 -12.57 -8.93
C ALA A 210 3.69 -12.77 -10.08
N TRP A 211 5.00 -12.68 -9.80
CA TRP A 211 6.07 -12.85 -10.79
C TRP A 211 7.00 -14.05 -10.53
N ASP A 212 6.82 -14.77 -9.41
CA ASP A 212 7.71 -15.88 -8.98
C ASP A 212 9.17 -15.40 -8.76
N GLN A 213 9.31 -14.17 -8.22
CA GLN A 213 10.59 -13.46 -8.12
C GLN A 213 10.86 -12.90 -6.72
N VAL A 214 11.74 -13.58 -5.99
CA VAL A 214 12.18 -13.25 -4.62
C VAL A 214 13.05 -11.98 -4.59
N SER A 215 12.39 -10.82 -4.62
CA SER A 215 13.04 -9.50 -4.67
C SER A 215 13.48 -8.93 -3.31
N GLY A 216 13.01 -9.51 -2.20
CA GLY A 216 13.22 -9.03 -0.83
C GLY A 216 12.16 -9.56 0.13
N ILE A 217 12.38 -9.44 1.44
CA ILE A 217 11.46 -9.98 2.45
C ILE A 217 10.27 -9.03 2.64
N GLY A 218 9.06 -9.51 2.40
CA GLY A 218 7.82 -8.77 2.63
C GLY A 218 7.50 -8.53 4.12
N VAL A 219 8.25 -7.67 4.81
CA VAL A 219 8.07 -7.44 6.26
C VAL A 219 6.78 -6.67 6.57
N ASP A 220 6.05 -7.15 7.58
CA ASP A 220 4.85 -6.50 8.08
C ASP A 220 4.75 -6.50 9.61
N THR A 221 3.60 -6.11 10.18
CA THR A 221 3.40 -6.03 11.63
C THR A 221 3.49 -7.37 12.37
N HIS A 222 3.41 -8.51 11.66
CA HIS A 222 3.68 -9.84 12.19
C HIS A 222 5.17 -10.13 12.12
N VAL A 223 5.78 -10.09 10.93
CA VAL A 223 7.21 -10.36 10.72
C VAL A 223 8.08 -9.45 11.60
N HIS A 224 7.83 -8.13 11.59
CA HIS A 224 8.51 -7.12 12.40
C HIS A 224 8.42 -7.43 13.91
N ARG A 225 7.21 -7.71 14.40
CA ARG A 225 6.96 -8.00 15.82
C ARG A 225 7.64 -9.29 16.27
N ILE A 226 7.59 -10.32 15.43
CA ILE A 226 8.07 -11.67 15.79
C ILE A 226 9.58 -11.74 15.72
N SER A 227 10.21 -11.17 14.69
CA SER A 227 11.67 -11.11 14.57
C SER A 227 12.30 -10.34 15.73
N ASN A 228 11.71 -9.19 16.12
CA ASN A 228 12.13 -8.46 17.32
C ASN A 228 11.94 -9.27 18.62
N ARG A 229 10.87 -10.07 18.74
CA ARG A 229 10.61 -10.90 19.94
C ARG A 229 11.53 -12.10 20.07
N LEU A 230 11.86 -12.75 18.96
CA LEU A 230 12.74 -13.92 18.90
C LEU A 230 14.23 -13.57 19.04
N GLY A 231 14.59 -12.29 18.87
CA GLY A 231 15.99 -11.84 18.86
C GLY A 231 16.68 -11.97 17.50
N TRP A 232 15.91 -12.09 16.41
CA TRP A 232 16.40 -12.31 15.04
C TRP A 232 17.13 -11.12 14.39
N LEU A 233 17.53 -10.12 15.18
CA LEU A 233 18.05 -8.84 14.73
C LEU A 233 19.20 -8.40 15.65
N LYS A 234 20.34 -7.99 15.07
CA LYS A 234 21.53 -7.48 15.79
C LYS A 234 21.20 -6.43 16.85
N LYS A 235 20.18 -5.60 16.57
CA LYS A 235 19.62 -4.57 17.45
C LYS A 235 18.10 -4.51 17.21
N PRO A 236 17.26 -4.24 18.23
CA PRO A 236 15.82 -4.06 18.03
C PRO A 236 15.53 -2.91 17.05
N THR A 237 14.65 -3.17 16.08
CA THR A 237 14.29 -2.23 15.02
C THR A 237 12.97 -1.51 15.34
N LYS A 238 12.82 -0.28 14.83
CA LYS A 238 11.59 0.52 15.03
C LYS A 238 10.64 0.48 13.84
N ASN A 239 11.15 0.22 12.64
CA ASN A 239 10.37 0.25 11.39
C ASN A 239 10.44 -1.11 10.65
N PRO A 240 9.42 -1.46 9.85
CA PRO A 240 9.44 -2.67 9.01
C PRO A 240 10.62 -2.73 8.04
N GLU A 241 10.98 -1.63 7.35
CA GLU A 241 12.10 -1.61 6.40
C GLU A 241 13.48 -1.82 7.06
N ASP A 242 13.66 -1.34 8.29
CA ASP A 242 14.89 -1.60 9.05
C ASP A 242 14.99 -3.09 9.43
N THR A 243 13.85 -3.71 9.73
CA THR A 243 13.76 -5.16 9.98
C THR A 243 14.03 -5.94 8.71
N ARG A 244 13.53 -5.48 7.56
CA ARG A 244 13.73 -6.14 6.26
C ARG A 244 15.22 -6.27 5.97
N LYS A 245 15.94 -5.16 5.98
CA LYS A 245 17.41 -5.12 5.80
C LYS A 245 18.12 -5.99 6.83
N ALA A 246 17.77 -5.85 8.11
CA ALA A 246 18.42 -6.60 9.20
C ALA A 246 18.08 -8.11 9.23
N LEU A 247 17.11 -8.58 8.43
CA LEU A 247 16.89 -10.01 8.15
C LEU A 247 17.63 -10.43 6.87
N GLU A 248 17.54 -9.65 5.79
CA GLU A 248 18.24 -9.89 4.53
C GLU A 248 19.78 -9.90 4.67
N GLU A 249 20.32 -9.26 5.71
CA GLU A 249 21.73 -9.30 6.10
C GLU A 249 22.27 -10.68 6.50
N TRP A 250 21.41 -11.63 6.89
CA TRP A 250 21.85 -12.93 7.42
C TRP A 250 20.96 -14.13 7.04
N LEU A 251 19.65 -13.94 6.86
CA LEU A 251 18.72 -15.04 6.59
C LEU A 251 18.98 -15.62 5.19
N PRO A 252 19.19 -16.94 5.04
CA PRO A 252 19.34 -17.58 3.73
C PRO A 252 18.21 -17.23 2.76
N ARG A 253 18.56 -16.93 1.50
CA ARG A 253 17.65 -16.31 0.52
C ARG A 253 16.50 -17.23 0.11
N GLU A 254 16.71 -18.53 0.23
CA GLU A 254 15.76 -19.61 -0.01
C GLU A 254 14.56 -19.56 0.95
N LEU A 255 14.70 -18.86 2.08
CA LEU A 255 13.68 -18.72 3.12
C LEU A 255 12.85 -17.43 3.01
N TRP A 256 13.23 -16.49 2.14
CA TRP A 256 12.66 -15.14 2.15
C TRP A 256 11.15 -15.11 1.83
N SER A 257 10.70 -15.95 0.89
CA SER A 257 9.28 -16.15 0.57
C SER A 257 8.51 -16.90 1.68
N GLU A 258 9.18 -17.84 2.37
CA GLU A 258 8.56 -18.61 3.47
C GLU A 258 8.22 -17.72 4.67
N ILE A 259 9.15 -16.84 5.06
CA ILE A 259 9.08 -16.09 6.31
C ILE A 259 7.83 -15.19 6.42
N ASN A 260 7.28 -14.67 5.32
CA ASN A 260 6.05 -13.87 5.42
C ASN A 260 4.85 -14.71 5.89
N TRP A 261 4.36 -15.66 5.07
CA TRP A 261 3.13 -16.38 5.40
C TRP A 261 3.28 -17.21 6.68
N LEU A 262 4.47 -17.74 6.94
CA LEU A 262 4.78 -18.54 8.11
C LEU A 262 4.65 -17.71 9.41
N LEU A 263 5.32 -16.55 9.47
CA LEU A 263 5.26 -15.67 10.64
C LEU A 263 3.93 -14.91 10.74
N VAL A 264 3.27 -14.60 9.63
CA VAL A 264 1.91 -14.03 9.65
C VAL A 264 0.97 -15.00 10.36
N GLY A 265 0.87 -16.26 9.92
CA GLY A 265 0.01 -17.27 10.53
C GLY A 265 0.37 -17.55 12.00
N PHE A 266 1.66 -17.75 12.31
CA PHE A 266 2.13 -17.92 13.69
C PHE A 266 1.79 -16.71 14.58
N GLY A 267 1.82 -15.49 14.04
CA GLY A 267 1.39 -14.27 14.72
C GLY A 267 -0.13 -14.06 14.81
N GLN A 268 -0.93 -14.75 13.99
CA GLN A 268 -2.39 -14.77 14.05
C GLN A 268 -2.90 -15.75 15.13
N GLN A 269 -2.17 -16.87 15.32
CA GLN A 269 -2.56 -17.97 16.21
C GLN A 269 -1.89 -17.90 17.60
N VAL A 270 -0.54 -17.84 17.66
CA VAL A 270 0.25 -18.06 18.88
C VAL A 270 0.94 -16.78 19.35
N CYS A 271 1.76 -16.15 18.51
CA CYS A 271 2.54 -14.96 18.88
C CYS A 271 1.72 -13.66 18.74
N LEU A 272 0.56 -13.64 19.40
CA LEU A 272 -0.42 -12.55 19.36
C LEU A 272 0.19 -11.19 19.76
N PRO A 273 -0.30 -10.05 19.21
CA PRO A 273 0.20 -8.73 19.59
C PRO A 273 0.09 -8.46 21.10
N VAL A 274 -1.09 -8.70 21.67
CA VAL A 274 -1.39 -8.63 23.12
C VAL A 274 -1.56 -10.05 23.63
N SER A 275 -1.01 -10.34 24.82
CA SER A 275 -1.07 -11.66 25.48
C SER A 275 -0.74 -12.85 24.57
N PRO A 276 0.51 -12.92 24.03
CA PRO A 276 0.96 -14.09 23.26
C PRO A 276 0.88 -15.38 24.08
N LEU A 277 0.58 -16.49 23.39
CA LEU A 277 0.33 -17.81 23.98
C LEU A 277 1.65 -18.59 24.19
N CYS A 278 2.64 -17.96 24.82
CA CYS A 278 3.95 -18.55 25.10
C CYS A 278 3.87 -19.90 25.83
N SER A 279 2.90 -20.14 26.71
CA SER A 279 2.78 -21.41 27.46
C SER A 279 2.33 -22.62 26.63
N VAL A 280 1.98 -22.42 25.35
CA VAL A 280 1.78 -23.48 24.35
C VAL A 280 2.70 -23.31 23.13
N CYS A 281 3.73 -22.47 23.26
CA CYS A 281 4.69 -22.18 22.20
C CYS A 281 5.95 -23.03 22.40
N LEU A 282 6.32 -23.84 21.42
CA LEU A 282 7.55 -24.66 21.49
C LEU A 282 8.81 -23.79 21.71
N ASN A 283 8.78 -22.54 21.26
CA ASN A 283 9.84 -21.55 21.48
C ASN A 283 9.86 -20.91 22.89
N GLN A 284 9.11 -21.41 23.88
CA GLN A 284 9.02 -20.78 25.21
C GLN A 284 10.36 -20.73 25.99
N TYR A 285 11.30 -21.62 25.70
CA TYR A 285 12.61 -21.66 26.36
C TYR A 285 13.75 -21.03 25.52
N SER A 286 13.55 -20.87 24.22
CA SER A 286 14.52 -20.29 23.26
C SER A 286 14.23 -18.83 22.93
N CYS A 287 13.00 -18.34 23.15
CA CYS A 287 12.60 -16.97 22.85
C CYS A 287 12.94 -16.01 24.00
N PRO A 288 13.78 -14.98 23.80
CA PRO A 288 14.14 -14.03 24.86
C PRO A 288 12.94 -13.19 25.34
N SER A 289 11.87 -13.09 24.55
CA SER A 289 10.62 -12.40 24.90
C SER A 289 9.51 -13.35 25.42
N ALA A 290 9.85 -14.54 25.95
CA ALA A 290 8.86 -15.48 26.46
C ALA A 290 8.18 -14.99 27.76
N HIS A 291 6.84 -14.92 27.75
CA HIS A 291 6.04 -14.52 28.92
C HIS A 291 5.87 -15.70 29.88
N LYS A 292 6.59 -15.71 31.01
CA LYS A 292 6.54 -16.79 32.04
C LYS A 292 5.11 -17.15 32.52
N CYS A 293 4.22 -16.16 32.64
CA CYS A 293 2.83 -16.34 33.07
C CYS A 293 1.83 -16.14 31.91
N SER A 294 2.07 -16.79 30.77
CA SER A 294 1.25 -16.70 29.56
C SER A 294 -0.05 -17.54 29.63
N PRO A 295 -1.18 -17.06 29.08
CA PRO A 295 -2.40 -17.85 28.97
C PRO A 295 -2.29 -18.94 27.89
N ALA A 296 -2.66 -20.18 28.23
CA ALA A 296 -2.62 -21.32 27.31
C ALA A 296 -3.72 -21.32 26.22
N LYS A 297 -4.69 -20.40 26.30
CA LYS A 297 -5.77 -20.22 25.31
C LYS A 297 -6.04 -18.73 25.10
N ARG A 298 -6.46 -18.37 23.89
CA ARG A 298 -6.79 -16.99 23.50
C ARG A 298 -7.91 -16.42 24.39
N PRO A 299 -7.76 -15.23 25.00
CA PRO A 299 -8.79 -14.64 25.85
C PRO A 299 -10.13 -14.44 25.13
N LYS A 300 -11.25 -14.72 25.80
CA LYS A 300 -12.60 -14.50 25.25
C LYS A 300 -12.82 -13.01 24.92
N PRO A 301 -13.52 -12.65 23.83
CA PRO A 301 -13.89 -11.26 23.55
C PRO A 301 -14.54 -10.60 24.78
N GLY A 302 -14.11 -9.37 25.13
CA GLY A 302 -14.59 -8.64 26.30
C GLY A 302 -13.87 -8.90 27.63
N SER A 303 -12.95 -9.87 27.72
CA SER A 303 -12.15 -10.06 28.96
C SER A 303 -11.12 -8.94 29.20
N PRO A 304 -10.69 -8.67 30.44
CA PRO A 304 -9.64 -7.66 30.74
C PRO A 304 -8.27 -7.94 30.10
N ARG A 305 -8.01 -9.17 29.63
CA ARG A 305 -6.77 -9.56 28.93
C ARG A 305 -6.93 -9.58 27.41
N SER A 306 -8.11 -9.25 26.90
CA SER A 306 -8.38 -9.20 25.47
C SER A 306 -7.90 -7.86 24.89
N PRO A 307 -7.49 -7.81 23.61
CA PRO A 307 -7.29 -6.53 22.94
C PRO A 307 -8.57 -5.69 23.05
N GLY A 308 -8.46 -4.48 23.60
CA GLY A 308 -9.58 -3.56 23.67
C GLY A 308 -10.16 -3.30 22.26
N PRO A 309 -11.47 -3.01 22.15
CA PRO A 309 -12.06 -2.73 20.85
C PRO A 309 -11.30 -1.59 20.18
N SER A 310 -10.79 -1.82 18.97
CA SER A 310 -10.25 -0.78 18.10
C SER A 310 -11.26 0.36 18.10
N ARG A 311 -10.87 1.57 18.55
CA ARG A 311 -11.81 2.68 18.78
C ARG A 311 -12.71 2.80 17.56
N LYS A 312 -14.02 2.61 17.74
CA LYS A 312 -15.01 2.91 16.70
C LYS A 312 -14.85 4.39 16.38
N PHE A 313 -14.15 4.71 15.30
CA PHE A 313 -14.05 6.09 14.83
C PHE A 313 -15.48 6.55 14.54
N LYS A 314 -15.95 7.49 15.35
CA LYS A 314 -17.22 8.17 15.16
C LYS A 314 -17.08 8.93 13.85
N VAL A 315 -17.66 8.39 12.78
CA VAL A 315 -17.73 9.09 11.50
C VAL A 315 -18.69 10.24 11.70
N GLU A 316 -18.15 11.45 11.80
CA GLU A 316 -18.95 12.65 11.64
C GLU A 316 -19.30 12.73 10.15
N SER A 317 -20.60 12.66 9.87
CA SER A 317 -21.16 12.89 8.55
C SER A 317 -21.19 14.39 8.30
N GLU A 318 -20.32 14.87 7.41
CA GLU A 318 -20.52 16.19 6.80
C GLU A 318 -21.86 16.18 6.04
N PRO A 319 -22.62 17.30 6.07
CA PRO A 319 -23.97 17.33 5.52
C PRO A 319 -23.98 17.28 3.99
N GLU A 320 -25.00 16.63 3.43
CA GLU A 320 -25.26 16.60 2.00
C GLU A 320 -25.69 17.99 1.52
N GLN A 321 -25.08 18.49 0.43
CA GLN A 321 -25.51 19.75 -0.21
C GLN A 321 -26.64 19.47 -1.20
N GLU A 322 -27.86 19.77 -0.78
CA GLU A 322 -29.08 19.62 -1.58
C GLU A 322 -29.15 20.70 -2.67
N SER A 323 -29.12 20.29 -3.94
CA SER A 323 -29.10 21.20 -5.10
C SER A 323 -30.52 21.49 -5.61
N ASP A 324 -31.19 22.50 -5.03
CA ASP A 324 -32.60 22.82 -5.33
C ASP A 324 -32.78 23.47 -6.72
N GLY A 325 -33.19 22.65 -7.71
CA GLY A 325 -33.34 23.02 -9.12
C GLY A 325 -34.69 23.67 -9.46
N ARG A 326 -34.92 24.91 -8.99
CA ARG A 326 -36.22 25.59 -9.15
C ARG A 326 -36.48 26.16 -10.55
N SER A 327 -37.23 25.41 -11.37
CA SER A 327 -37.83 25.89 -12.63
C SER A 327 -39.33 25.59 -12.71
N LYS A 328 -40.18 26.63 -12.64
CA LYS A 328 -41.61 26.58 -12.98
C LYS A 328 -42.08 27.92 -13.58
N SER A 329 -42.81 27.84 -14.69
CA SER A 329 -43.34 29.00 -15.42
C SER A 329 -44.88 29.01 -15.45
N ALA A 330 -45.43 30.23 -15.49
CA ALA A 330 -46.72 30.63 -16.08
C ALA A 330 -48.07 30.05 -15.55
N ALA A 331 -48.82 30.97 -14.90
CA ALA A 331 -50.17 31.45 -15.27
C ALA A 331 -51.42 30.53 -15.23
N ASN A 332 -52.34 30.86 -14.30
CA ASN A 332 -53.62 31.56 -14.58
C ASN A 332 -54.12 32.22 -13.27
N GLN A 333 -54.51 33.50 -13.22
CA GLN A 333 -55.82 34.09 -13.57
C GLN A 333 -57.00 33.41 -12.83
N LYS A 334 -57.56 33.99 -11.75
CA LYS A 334 -58.53 35.14 -11.62
C LYS A 334 -59.99 34.73 -11.90
N PRO A 335 -61.03 35.39 -11.32
CA PRO A 335 -61.11 36.17 -10.07
C PRO A 335 -62.29 35.67 -9.16
N PRO A 336 -63.19 36.48 -8.54
CA PRO A 336 -63.16 36.67 -7.09
C PRO A 336 -64.52 36.44 -6.35
N ASP A 337 -64.48 36.42 -5.01
CA ASP A 337 -64.90 37.53 -4.14
C ASP A 337 -64.19 37.43 -2.79
#